data_AF-A0A382E0U7-F1
#
_entry.id   AF-A0A382E0U7-F1
#
_cell.length_a   1.000
_cell.length_b   1.000
_cell.length_c   1.000
_cell.angle_alpha   90.00
_cell.angle_beta   90.00
_cell.angle_gamma   90.00
#
_symmetry.space_group_name_H-M   'P 1'
#
loop_
_entity.id
_entity.type
_entity.pdbx_description
1 polymer ?
#
loop_
_entity_poly.entity_id
_entity_poly.type
_entity_poly.pdbx_seq_one_letter_code
_entity_poly.pdbx_strand_id
1 'polypeptide(L)'
;MGGDFAPDEIVAGALRAHEEYGIPVVLVGRPEDLIDTGGLEVLPASQVIAMDADPGSSVRKMKDSSLVRAAEAVRDGAASAMVSAGNTGATMASALLRMGRIKGVSRPAIATLLPSPGTTPTVLLDAGANSECSPSWLVQFGQMGAVFSRDRLGVDVPRVALLSIGEEPG
;
A
#
# COMPACT_ATOMS: atom_id res chain seq x y z
N MET A 1 -10.13 1.39 -9.70
CA MET A 1 -11.27 2.27 -9.35
C MET A 1 -10.89 3.52 -8.57
N GLY A 2 -9.94 3.48 -7.62
CA GLY A 2 -9.49 4.69 -6.92
C GLY A 2 -8.39 5.43 -7.67
N GLY A 3 -8.35 6.76 -7.52
CA GLY A 3 -7.41 7.67 -8.17
C GLY A 3 -8.12 8.73 -9.00
N ASP A 4 -7.49 9.90 -9.18
CA ASP A 4 -8.10 11.06 -9.86
C ASP A 4 -8.41 10.80 -11.35
N PHE A 5 -7.63 9.92 -11.97
CA PHE A 5 -7.75 9.52 -13.38
C PHE A 5 -8.15 8.05 -13.54
N ALA A 6 -8.79 7.48 -12.52
CA ALA A 6 -9.26 6.10 -12.58
C ALA A 6 -10.58 6.00 -13.38
N PRO A 7 -10.81 4.88 -14.08
CA PRO A 7 -9.97 3.69 -14.14
C PRO A 7 -8.82 3.76 -15.16
N ASP A 8 -8.86 4.69 -16.10
CA ASP A 8 -8.02 4.71 -17.31
C ASP A 8 -6.51 4.63 -17.01
N GLU A 9 -5.99 5.51 -16.15
CA GLU A 9 -4.54 5.51 -15.82
C GLU A 9 -4.12 4.28 -15.00
N ILE A 10 -5.05 3.69 -14.25
CA ILE A 10 -4.79 2.45 -13.50
C ILE A 10 -4.67 1.28 -14.48
N VAL A 11 -5.53 1.22 -15.49
CA VAL A 11 -5.48 0.19 -16.53
C VAL A 11 -4.24 0.37 -17.40
N ALA A 12 -3.93 1.61 -17.82
CA ALA A 12 -2.71 1.91 -18.59
C ALA A 12 -1.44 1.50 -17.83
N GLY A 13 -1.36 1.80 -16.52
CA GLY A 13 -0.25 1.37 -15.67
C GLY A 13 -0.16 -0.14 -15.51
N ALA A 14 -1.30 -0.83 -15.37
CA ALA A 14 -1.38 -2.28 -15.27
C ALA A 14 -0.92 -2.97 -16.57
N LEU A 15 -1.35 -2.48 -17.73
CA LEU A 15 -0.94 -2.99 -19.03
C LEU A 15 0.56 -2.82 -19.24
N ARG A 16 1.10 -1.63 -18.95
CA ARG A 16 2.56 -1.40 -19.01
C ARG A 16 3.32 -2.37 -18.10
N ALA A 17 2.85 -2.59 -16.87
CA ALA A 17 3.49 -3.54 -15.96
C ALA A 17 3.48 -4.98 -16.52
N HIS A 18 2.39 -5.37 -17.17
CA HIS A 18 2.25 -6.67 -17.81
C HIS A 18 3.16 -6.82 -19.03
N GLU A 19 3.15 -5.84 -19.93
CA GLU A 19 3.87 -5.88 -21.20
C GLU A 19 5.39 -5.71 -21.03
N GLU A 20 5.83 -4.78 -20.18
CA GLU A 20 7.24 -4.43 -20.01
C GLU A 20 7.97 -5.40 -19.06
N TYR A 21 7.27 -5.90 -18.03
CA TYR A 21 7.88 -6.70 -16.97
C TYR A 21 7.32 -8.12 -16.84
N GLY A 22 6.30 -8.49 -17.63
CA GLY A 22 5.67 -9.81 -17.57
C GLY A 22 4.92 -10.07 -16.26
N ILE A 23 4.58 -9.03 -15.49
CA ILE A 23 3.90 -9.16 -14.21
C ILE A 23 2.43 -9.52 -14.47
N PRO A 24 1.91 -10.64 -13.92
CA PRO A 24 0.48 -10.91 -13.97
C PRO A 24 -0.30 -9.88 -13.14
N VAL A 25 -1.29 -9.23 -13.74
CA VAL A 25 -2.11 -8.22 -13.08
C VAL A 25 -3.58 -8.59 -13.17
N VAL A 26 -4.27 -8.51 -12.04
CA VAL A 26 -5.72 -8.65 -11.94
C VAL A 26 -6.30 -7.28 -11.58
N LEU A 27 -7.19 -6.77 -12.43
CA LEU A 27 -7.91 -5.52 -12.20
C LEU A 27 -9.11 -5.80 -11.28
N VAL A 28 -9.30 -4.97 -10.25
CA VAL A 28 -10.43 -5.14 -9.31
C VAL A 28 -11.35 -3.93 -9.39
N GLY A 29 -12.61 -4.15 -9.75
CA GLY A 29 -13.55 -3.06 -9.95
C GLY A 29 -14.89 -3.47 -10.53
N ARG A 30 -15.71 -2.46 -10.82
CA ARG A 30 -17.00 -2.62 -11.50
C ARG A 30 -16.74 -2.99 -12.97
N PRO A 31 -17.21 -4.14 -13.46
CA PRO A 31 -16.95 -4.58 -14.83
C PRO A 31 -17.40 -3.57 -15.90
N GLU A 32 -18.49 -2.85 -15.63
CA GLU A 32 -19.03 -1.83 -16.52
C GLU A 32 -18.12 -0.60 -16.70
N ASP A 33 -17.19 -0.35 -15.77
CA ASP A 33 -16.21 0.73 -15.87
C ASP A 33 -14.88 0.24 -16.49
N LEU A 34 -14.64 -1.07 -16.53
CA LEU A 34 -13.40 -1.70 -17.00
C LEU A 34 -13.58 -2.28 -18.40
N ILE A 35 -13.95 -1.42 -19.36
CA ILE A 35 -14.37 -1.83 -20.70
C ILE A 35 -13.17 -2.23 -21.59
N ASP A 36 -12.05 -1.51 -21.48
CA ASP A 36 -10.83 -1.77 -22.25
C ASP A 36 -9.70 -2.20 -21.34
N THR A 37 -9.70 -3.47 -20.93
CA THR A 37 -8.68 -4.02 -20.01
C THR A 37 -7.41 -4.47 -20.72
N GLY A 38 -7.34 -4.35 -22.05
CA GLY A 38 -6.27 -4.92 -22.88
C GLY A 38 -6.06 -6.43 -22.67
N GLY A 39 -7.10 -7.16 -22.26
CA GLY A 39 -7.05 -8.60 -22.02
C GLY A 39 -6.60 -9.00 -20.60
N LEU A 40 -6.36 -8.05 -19.70
CA LEU A 40 -6.08 -8.34 -18.30
C LEU A 40 -7.31 -8.94 -17.60
N GLU A 41 -7.06 -9.84 -16.64
CA GLU A 41 -8.09 -10.46 -15.82
C GLU A 41 -8.81 -9.41 -14.97
N VAL A 42 -10.13 -9.57 -14.83
CA VAL A 42 -10.97 -8.70 -14.00
C VAL A 42 -11.60 -9.51 -12.87
N LEU A 43 -11.30 -9.12 -11.63
CA LEU A 43 -12.02 -9.53 -10.44
C LEU A 43 -13.17 -8.53 -10.19
N PRO A 44 -14.44 -8.94 -10.39
CA PRO A 44 -15.57 -8.04 -10.21
C PRO A 44 -15.74 -7.61 -8.74
N ALA A 45 -16.09 -6.34 -8.56
CA ALA A 45 -16.49 -5.73 -7.30
C ALA A 45 -17.60 -4.71 -7.57
N SER A 46 -18.76 -4.81 -6.91
CA SER A 46 -19.91 -3.94 -7.18
C SER A 46 -19.82 -2.56 -6.52
N GLN A 47 -18.91 -2.37 -5.57
CA GLN A 47 -18.82 -1.14 -4.79
C GLN A 47 -17.47 -0.43 -4.97
N VAL A 48 -17.47 0.89 -4.81
CA VAL A 48 -16.26 1.73 -4.83
C VAL A 48 -16.30 2.65 -3.62
N ILE A 49 -15.21 2.67 -2.83
CA ILE A 49 -15.08 3.61 -1.72
C ILE A 49 -14.59 4.94 -2.32
N ALA A 50 -15.38 6.00 -2.14
CA ALA A 50 -15.06 7.34 -2.64
C ALA A 50 -13.84 7.94 -1.93
N MET A 51 -13.18 8.90 -2.58
CA MET A 51 -11.96 9.52 -2.06
C MET A 51 -12.18 10.31 -0.77
N ASP A 52 -13.37 10.90 -0.59
CA ASP A 52 -13.79 11.71 0.55
C ASP A 52 -14.52 10.89 1.65
N ALA A 53 -14.66 9.58 1.46
CA ALA A 53 -15.38 8.74 2.39
C ALA A 53 -14.61 8.51 3.70
N ASP A 54 -15.34 8.36 4.81
CA ASP A 54 -14.76 7.92 6.08
C ASP A 54 -14.17 6.50 5.94
N PRO A 55 -12.85 6.31 6.13
CA PRO A 55 -12.19 5.03 5.84
C PRO A 55 -12.71 3.86 6.67
N GLY A 56 -12.84 4.08 7.99
CA GLY A 56 -13.09 3.01 8.95
C GLY A 56 -14.48 2.42 8.79
N SER A 57 -15.50 3.28 8.63
CA SER A 57 -16.88 2.84 8.43
C SER A 57 -17.11 2.27 7.03
N SER A 58 -16.49 2.85 5.99
CA SER A 58 -16.67 2.43 4.60
C SER A 58 -16.18 1.00 4.39
N VAL A 59 -14.96 0.66 4.81
CA VAL A 59 -14.40 -0.70 4.68
C VAL A 59 -15.22 -1.75 5.47
N ARG A 60 -15.83 -1.33 6.59
CA ARG A 60 -16.69 -2.23 7.38
C ARG A 60 -18.04 -2.50 6.72
N LYS A 61 -18.65 -1.50 6.07
CA LYS A 61 -19.97 -1.62 5.44
C LYS A 61 -19.90 -2.13 3.99
N MET A 62 -18.93 -1.67 3.23
CA MET A 62 -18.80 -1.91 1.79
C MET A 62 -17.94 -3.14 1.52
N LYS A 63 -18.49 -4.31 1.85
CA LYS A 63 -17.81 -5.61 1.78
C LYS A 63 -17.44 -6.03 0.37
N ASP A 64 -18.18 -5.55 -0.63
CA ASP A 64 -17.91 -5.83 -2.03
C ASP A 64 -17.24 -4.65 -2.73
N SER A 65 -16.50 -3.83 -1.97
CA SER A 65 -15.71 -2.74 -2.56
C SER A 65 -14.44 -3.25 -3.22
N SER A 66 -14.00 -2.56 -4.29
CA SER A 66 -12.77 -2.92 -5.01
C SER A 66 -11.55 -3.05 -4.07
N LEU A 67 -11.44 -2.21 -3.05
CA LEU A 67 -10.36 -2.27 -2.05
C LEU A 67 -10.45 -3.52 -1.16
N VAL A 68 -11.66 -3.86 -0.70
CA VAL A 68 -11.86 -5.04 0.14
C VAL A 68 -11.63 -6.31 -0.66
N ARG A 69 -12.17 -6.40 -1.87
CA ARG A 69 -12.02 -7.56 -2.78
C ARG A 69 -10.56 -7.78 -3.16
N ALA A 70 -9.82 -6.71 -3.47
CA ALA A 70 -8.38 -6.79 -3.72
C ALA A 70 -7.61 -7.29 -2.49
N ALA A 71 -7.95 -6.80 -1.30
CA ALA A 71 -7.29 -7.24 -0.07
C ALA A 71 -7.59 -8.71 0.30
N GLU A 72 -8.80 -9.17 -0.01
CA GLU A 72 -9.20 -10.58 0.16
C GLU A 72 -8.48 -11.49 -0.83
N ALA A 73 -8.31 -11.08 -2.09
CA ALA A 73 -7.53 -11.85 -3.07
C ALA A 73 -6.10 -12.12 -2.60
N VAL A 74 -5.45 -11.14 -1.95
CA VAL A 74 -4.12 -11.35 -1.35
C VAL A 74 -4.19 -12.27 -0.14
N ARG A 75 -5.14 -12.05 0.77
CA ARG A 75 -5.35 -12.90 1.96
C ARG A 75 -5.54 -14.37 1.57
N ASP A 76 -6.30 -14.61 0.52
CA ASP A 76 -6.71 -15.95 0.07
C ASP A 76 -5.67 -16.60 -0.87
N GLY A 77 -4.55 -15.92 -1.14
CA GLY A 77 -3.46 -16.42 -1.96
C GLY A 77 -3.71 -16.37 -3.47
N ALA A 78 -4.79 -15.74 -3.92
CA ALA A 78 -5.07 -15.51 -5.33
C ALA A 78 -4.21 -14.39 -5.94
N ALA A 79 -3.66 -13.50 -5.11
CA ALA A 79 -2.72 -12.46 -5.49
C ALA A 79 -1.56 -12.35 -4.48
N SER A 80 -0.40 -11.85 -4.91
CA SER A 80 0.76 -11.66 -4.01
C SER A 80 0.82 -10.26 -3.38
N ALA A 81 0.17 -9.28 -3.98
CA ALA A 81 0.16 -7.89 -3.52
C ALA A 81 -1.10 -7.16 -4.01
N MET A 82 -1.40 -6.02 -3.40
CA MET A 82 -2.40 -5.07 -3.90
C MET A 82 -1.78 -3.69 -4.10
N VAL A 83 -2.26 -2.96 -5.10
CA VAL A 83 -1.89 -1.56 -5.36
C VAL A 83 -3.16 -0.74 -5.51
N SER A 84 -3.19 0.47 -4.95
CA SER A 84 -4.35 1.35 -4.99
C SER A 84 -3.90 2.80 -4.97
N ALA A 85 -4.46 3.61 -5.87
CA ALA A 85 -4.42 5.08 -5.82
C ALA A 85 -5.68 5.68 -5.18
N GLY A 86 -6.52 4.84 -4.55
CA GLY A 86 -7.71 5.27 -3.84
C GLY A 86 -7.43 5.87 -2.46
N ASN A 87 -8.49 6.11 -1.69
CA ASN A 87 -8.39 6.66 -0.34
C ASN A 87 -7.36 5.88 0.51
N THR A 88 -6.31 6.58 0.97
CA THR A 88 -5.17 5.98 1.70
C THR A 88 -5.63 5.26 2.95
N GLY A 89 -6.51 5.88 3.74
CA GLY A 89 -7.06 5.29 4.95
C GLY A 89 -7.85 4.02 4.66
N ALA A 90 -8.67 4.03 3.62
CA ALA A 90 -9.50 2.89 3.25
C ALA A 90 -8.66 1.73 2.70
N THR A 91 -7.61 2.06 1.95
CA THR A 91 -6.63 1.09 1.44
C THR A 91 -5.91 0.42 2.62
N MET A 92 -5.37 1.20 3.55
CA MET A 92 -4.69 0.68 4.73
C MET A 92 -5.64 -0.11 5.66
N ALA A 93 -6.87 0.39 5.87
CA ALA A 93 -7.88 -0.32 6.66
C ALA A 93 -8.30 -1.64 6.01
N SER A 94 -8.43 -1.69 4.67
CA SER A 94 -8.75 -2.92 3.93
C SER A 94 -7.63 -3.95 4.09
N ALA A 95 -6.37 -3.54 3.88
CA ALA A 95 -5.22 -4.42 4.09
C ALA A 95 -5.15 -4.93 5.54
N LEU A 96 -5.26 -4.05 6.53
CA LEU A 96 -5.18 -4.42 7.94
C LEU A 96 -6.31 -5.38 8.38
N LEU A 97 -7.55 -5.13 7.95
CA LEU A 97 -8.72 -5.92 8.36
C LEU A 97 -8.88 -7.22 7.55
N ARG A 98 -8.28 -7.33 6.37
CA ARG A 98 -8.39 -8.50 5.50
C ARG A 98 -7.11 -9.33 5.47
N MET A 99 -5.97 -8.73 5.11
CA MET A 99 -4.69 -9.44 5.06
C MET A 99 -4.12 -9.68 6.45
N GLY A 100 -4.33 -8.74 7.37
CA GLY A 100 -3.72 -8.76 8.69
C GLY A 100 -2.28 -8.24 8.69
N ARG A 101 -1.58 -8.47 9.80
CA ARG A 101 -0.19 -8.05 10.00
C ARG A 101 0.71 -9.27 10.06
N ILE A 102 1.99 -9.07 9.76
CA ILE A 102 3.04 -10.03 10.07
C ILE A 102 3.01 -10.32 11.58
N LYS A 103 3.11 -11.60 11.96
CA LYS A 103 3.09 -12.03 13.36
C LYS A 103 4.21 -11.33 14.14
N GLY A 104 3.86 -10.70 15.24
CA GLY A 104 4.79 -9.93 16.09
C GLY A 104 4.89 -8.44 15.74
N VAL A 105 4.41 -8.00 14.59
CA VAL A 105 4.32 -6.57 14.24
C VAL A 105 3.08 -5.95 14.89
N SER A 106 3.31 -4.92 15.71
CA SER A 106 2.27 -4.27 16.52
C SER A 106 1.40 -3.34 15.70
N ARG A 107 1.99 -2.55 14.78
CA ARG A 107 1.28 -1.62 13.91
C ARG A 107 1.93 -1.62 12.53
N PRO A 108 1.16 -1.49 11.43
CA PRO A 108 1.73 -1.17 10.13
C PRO A 108 2.25 0.28 10.14
N ALA A 109 3.10 0.62 9.18
CA ALA A 109 3.59 1.97 8.95
C ALA A 109 3.60 2.25 7.44
N ILE A 110 3.37 3.51 7.05
CA ILE A 110 3.52 3.94 5.65
C ILE A 110 5.00 4.27 5.44
N ALA A 111 5.64 3.50 4.56
CA ALA A 111 7.01 3.74 4.11
C ALA A 111 6.99 4.76 2.96
N THR A 112 7.63 5.91 3.16
CA THR A 112 7.79 6.93 2.11
C THR A 112 9.25 7.09 1.75
N LEU A 113 9.56 7.02 0.46
CA LEU A 113 10.90 7.30 -0.04
C LEU A 113 11.08 8.82 -0.19
N LEU A 114 11.94 9.39 0.64
CA LEU A 114 12.38 10.77 0.53
C LEU A 114 13.58 10.83 -0.43
N PRO A 115 13.49 11.56 -1.56
CA PRO A 115 14.60 11.72 -2.48
C PRO A 115 15.83 12.31 -1.78
N SER A 116 17.01 11.80 -2.12
CA SER A 116 18.29 12.32 -1.62
C SER A 116 19.21 12.49 -2.82
N PRO A 117 19.43 13.72 -3.33
CA PRO A 117 20.19 13.94 -4.55
C PRO A 117 21.58 13.29 -4.51
N GLY A 118 21.90 12.53 -5.55
CA GLY A 118 23.19 11.86 -5.70
C GLY A 118 23.42 10.64 -4.79
N THR A 119 22.39 10.16 -4.07
CA THR A 119 22.52 8.99 -3.19
C THR A 119 21.21 8.20 -3.09
N THR A 120 21.23 7.13 -2.31
CA THR A 120 20.06 6.29 -2.06
C THR A 120 18.98 7.07 -1.31
N PRO A 121 17.69 6.94 -1.71
CA PRO A 121 16.59 7.57 -0.98
C PRO A 121 16.54 7.17 0.49
N THR A 122 16.10 8.11 1.34
CA THR A 122 15.83 7.83 2.76
C THR A 122 14.44 7.25 2.92
N VAL A 123 14.30 6.15 3.65
CA VAL A 123 12.98 5.56 3.99
C VAL A 123 12.44 6.25 5.25
N LEU A 124 11.39 7.05 5.12
CA LEU A 124 10.65 7.61 6.25
C LEU A 124 9.56 6.63 6.69
N LEU A 125 9.57 6.30 7.99
CA LEU A 125 8.59 5.44 8.66
C LEU A 125 8.31 6.01 10.05
N ASP A 126 7.08 6.34 10.44
CA ASP A 126 5.80 6.24 9.75
C ASP A 126 5.35 7.58 9.14
N ALA A 127 4.87 7.58 7.89
CA ALA A 127 4.42 8.77 7.17
C ALA A 127 2.90 9.03 7.26
N GLY A 128 2.21 8.45 8.25
CA GLY A 128 0.82 8.79 8.55
C GLY A 128 -0.13 7.59 8.70
N ALA A 129 0.39 6.38 8.92
CA ALA A 129 -0.48 5.24 9.24
C ALA A 129 -1.05 5.32 10.65
N ASN A 130 -0.29 5.90 11.58
CA ASN A 130 -0.63 6.00 12.99
C ASN A 130 -0.56 7.47 13.42
N SER A 131 -1.62 7.95 14.07
CA SER A 131 -1.66 9.32 14.64
C SER A 131 -0.92 9.43 15.98
N GLU A 132 -0.74 8.30 16.66
CA GLU A 132 0.01 8.15 17.90
C GLU A 132 1.07 7.08 17.71
N CYS A 133 2.20 7.20 18.40
CA CYS A 133 3.26 6.21 18.29
C CYS A 133 3.89 5.93 19.65
N SER A 134 4.00 4.64 20.00
CA SER A 134 4.73 4.22 21.20
C SER A 134 6.21 3.99 20.88
N PRO A 135 7.13 4.13 21.86
CA PRO A 135 8.56 3.83 21.65
C PRO A 135 8.80 2.43 21.09
N SER A 136 8.03 1.44 21.53
CA SER A 136 8.14 0.06 21.04
C SER A 136 7.81 -0.09 19.56
N TRP A 137 6.93 0.76 19.01
CA TRP A 137 6.58 0.75 17.59
C TRP A 137 7.69 1.37 16.76
N LEU A 138 8.33 2.44 17.23
CA LEU A 138 9.49 3.05 16.56
C LEU A 138 10.64 2.05 16.38
N VAL A 139 10.88 1.19 17.37
CA VAL A 139 11.87 0.10 17.24
C VAL A 139 11.48 -0.85 16.09
N GLN A 140 10.21 -1.26 16.02
CA GLN A 140 9.73 -2.13 14.93
C GLN A 140 9.78 -1.42 13.57
N PHE A 141 9.50 -0.12 13.52
CA PHE A 141 9.58 0.67 12.30
C PHE A 141 11.02 0.77 11.80
N GLY A 142 12.00 0.99 12.69
CA GLY A 142 13.42 0.96 12.36
C GLY A 142 13.86 -0.41 11.81
N GLN A 143 13.38 -1.51 12.39
CA GLN A 143 13.66 -2.87 11.91
C GLN A 143 13.06 -3.13 10.51
N MET A 144 11.78 -2.80 10.32
CA MET A 144 11.13 -2.96 9.02
C MET A 144 11.77 -2.07 7.94
N GLY A 145 12.11 -0.82 8.29
CA GLY A 145 12.80 0.12 7.40
C GLY A 145 14.19 -0.36 7.01
N ALA A 146 14.95 -0.94 7.93
CA ALA A 146 16.25 -1.53 7.63
C ALA A 146 16.12 -2.72 6.65
N VAL A 147 15.16 -3.62 6.87
CA VAL A 147 14.89 -4.73 5.95
C VAL A 147 14.49 -4.20 4.56
N PHE A 148 13.56 -3.24 4.50
CA PHE A 148 13.15 -2.63 3.24
C PHE A 148 14.32 -1.96 2.51
N SER A 149 15.14 -1.17 3.21
CA SER A 149 16.28 -0.46 2.62
C SER A 149 17.31 -1.43 2.04
N ARG A 150 17.62 -2.50 2.77
CA ARG A 150 18.54 -3.53 2.28
C ARG A 150 17.98 -4.26 1.06
N ASP A 151 16.77 -4.82 1.20
CA ASP A 151 16.24 -5.76 0.22
C ASP A 151 15.69 -5.04 -1.03
N ARG A 152 15.14 -3.83 -0.89
CA ARG A 152 14.54 -3.07 -2.00
C ARG A 152 15.44 -1.99 -2.59
N LEU A 153 16.33 -1.39 -1.79
CA LEU A 153 17.22 -0.30 -2.22
C LEU A 153 18.68 -0.73 -2.34
N GLY A 154 19.03 -1.97 -1.98
CA GLY A 154 20.39 -2.50 -2.13
C GLY A 154 21.40 -1.90 -1.14
N VAL A 155 20.94 -1.40 0.01
CA VAL A 155 21.84 -0.85 1.04
C VAL A 155 22.28 -1.97 1.98
N ASP A 156 23.51 -2.47 1.81
CA ASP A 156 24.04 -3.61 2.59
C ASP A 156 23.95 -3.40 4.10
N VAL A 157 24.30 -2.20 4.57
CA VAL A 157 24.27 -1.81 5.99
C VAL A 157 23.43 -0.55 6.17
N PRO A 158 22.09 -0.68 6.26
CA PRO A 158 21.20 0.47 6.44
C PRO A 158 21.47 1.18 7.76
N ARG A 159 21.63 2.50 7.70
CA ARG A 159 21.65 3.34 8.91
C ARG A 159 20.21 3.64 9.33
N VAL A 160 19.90 3.40 10.59
CA VAL A 160 18.61 3.73 11.21
C VAL A 160 18.80 4.94 12.11
N ALA A 161 17.99 5.97 11.91
CA ALA A 161 18.02 7.20 12.70
C ALA A 161 16.63 7.50 13.23
N LEU A 162 16.56 8.13 14.41
CA LEU A 162 15.33 8.66 14.98
C LEU A 162 15.24 10.14 14.64
N LEU A 163 14.18 10.55 13.96
CA LEU A 163 13.91 11.97 13.76
C LEU A 163 13.56 12.61 15.11
N SER A 164 14.34 13.63 15.49
CA SER A 164 14.20 14.37 16.75
C SER A 164 14.41 15.86 16.50
N ILE A 165 14.16 16.67 17.51
CA ILE A 165 14.40 18.13 17.48
C ILE A 165 15.88 18.50 17.68
N GLY A 166 16.74 17.54 18.03
CA GLY A 166 18.16 17.73 18.33
C GLY A 166 18.96 16.43 18.24
N GLU A 167 20.29 16.55 18.30
CA GLU A 167 21.24 15.43 18.19
C GLU A 167 21.60 14.82 19.56
N GLU A 168 21.18 15.46 20.64
CA GLU A 168 21.48 15.04 22.00
C GLU A 168 20.88 13.65 22.32
N PRO A 169 21.59 12.80 23.08
CA PRO A 169 21.03 11.54 23.56
C PRO A 169 19.78 11.78 24.42
N GLY A 170 18.70 11.05 24.12
CA GLY A 170 17.45 11.04 24.89
C GLY A 170 17.41 10.00 26.01
#